data_AF-A0A6I9QXT8-F1
#
_entry.id   AF-A0A6I9QXT8-F1
#
_cell.length_a   1.000
_cell.length_b   1.000
_cell.length_c   1.000
_cell.angle_alpha   90.00
_cell.angle_beta   90.00
_cell.angle_gamma   90.00
#
_symmetry.space_group_name_H-M   'P 1'
#
loop_
_entity.id
_entity.type
_entity.pdbx_description
1 polymer ?
#
loop_
_entity_poly.entity_id
_entity_poly.type
_entity_poly.pdbx_seq_one_letter_code
_entity_poly.pdbx_strand_id
1 'polypeptide(L)'
;MAASLFRRVSSHLARLPRPLLPSVSLENPFAQAPPPAAPSLPNFSFGGAMELMAVPKKKVSRHKKGLRNGPKALKPVPVIVRCKSCGRVKLPHFYCCSGDRGSGGPSS
;
A
#
# COMPACT_ATOMS: atom_id res chain seq x y z
N MET A 1 28.10 -23.99 11.80
CA MET A 1 26.89 -24.50 11.10
C MET A 1 25.74 -24.46 12.08
N ALA A 2 24.77 -23.56 11.93
CA ALA A 2 23.56 -23.55 12.76
C ALA A 2 22.37 -23.17 11.88
N ALA A 3 21.48 -24.15 11.65
CA ALA A 3 20.33 -24.04 10.77
C ALA A 3 19.14 -23.40 11.51
N SER A 4 18.52 -22.42 10.86
CA SER A 4 17.36 -21.68 11.36
C SER A 4 16.08 -22.53 11.24
N LEU A 5 15.48 -22.91 12.37
CA LEU A 5 14.17 -23.57 12.42
C LEU A 5 13.06 -22.51 12.33
N PHE A 6 12.69 -22.10 11.12
CA PHE A 6 11.47 -21.34 10.91
C PHE A 6 10.26 -22.30 10.88
N ARG A 7 9.47 -22.28 11.95
CA ARG A 7 8.17 -22.95 12.03
C ARG A 7 7.21 -22.32 11.01
N ARG A 8 6.86 -23.07 9.96
CA ARG A 8 5.74 -22.75 9.06
C ARG A 8 4.43 -22.99 9.82
N VAL A 9 3.71 -21.93 10.18
CA VAL A 9 2.30 -22.03 10.55
C VAL A 9 1.49 -21.97 9.26
N SER A 10 0.89 -23.10 8.89
CA SER A 10 -0.03 -23.23 7.77
C SER A 10 -1.45 -23.03 8.28
N SER A 11 -2.08 -21.90 7.97
CA SER A 11 -3.50 -21.66 8.28
C SER A 11 -4.36 -22.16 7.13
N HIS A 12 -4.62 -23.46 7.09
CA HIS A 12 -5.77 -24.01 6.36
C HIS A 12 -7.04 -23.69 7.15
N LEU A 13 -7.58 -22.48 6.97
CA LEU A 13 -8.97 -22.24 7.38
C LEU A 13 -9.87 -22.91 6.36
N ALA A 14 -10.48 -24.01 6.82
CA ALA A 14 -11.49 -24.78 6.12
C ALA A 14 -12.60 -23.86 5.61
N ARG A 15 -12.92 -24.03 4.32
CA ARG A 15 -13.98 -23.35 3.59
C ARG A 15 -15.31 -23.95 4.04
N LEU A 16 -15.97 -23.34 5.03
CA LEU A 16 -17.29 -23.76 5.49
C LEU A 16 -18.39 -23.39 4.47
N PRO A 17 -19.43 -24.22 4.31
CA PRO A 17 -20.49 -24.01 3.33
C PRO A 17 -21.38 -22.84 3.76
N ARG A 18 -21.80 -22.04 2.76
CA ARG A 18 -22.72 -20.91 2.90
C ARG A 18 -24.11 -21.46 3.25
N PRO A 19 -24.69 -21.15 4.43
CA PRO A 19 -26.05 -21.58 4.72
C PRO A 19 -27.02 -20.82 3.81
N LEU A 20 -27.85 -21.58 3.08
CA LEU A 20 -28.98 -21.05 2.31
C LEU A 20 -30.08 -20.66 3.31
N LEU A 21 -30.22 -19.36 3.58
CA LEU A 21 -31.35 -18.82 4.35
C LEU A 21 -32.42 -18.29 3.36
N PRO A 22 -33.71 -18.49 3.66
CA PRO A 22 -34.81 -18.08 2.79
C PRO A 22 -34.91 -16.54 2.75
N SER A 23 -35.32 -16.03 1.60
CA SER A 23 -35.58 -14.60 1.37
C SER A 23 -36.79 -14.17 2.18
N VAL A 24 -36.59 -13.82 3.44
CA VAL A 24 -37.56 -13.07 4.23
C VAL A 24 -37.56 -11.64 3.70
N SER A 25 -38.65 -11.23 3.06
CA SER A 25 -38.90 -9.82 2.73
C SER A 25 -38.79 -9.03 4.02
N LEU A 26 -37.72 -8.26 4.14
CA LEU A 26 -37.53 -7.29 5.20
C LEU A 26 -38.49 -6.11 4.94
N GLU A 27 -39.79 -6.30 5.19
CA GLU A 27 -40.62 -5.15 5.53
C GLU A 27 -40.08 -4.63 6.86
N ASN A 28 -39.34 -3.52 6.75
CA ASN A 28 -38.63 -2.86 7.82
C ASN A 28 -39.66 -2.28 8.82
N PRO A 29 -39.86 -2.87 10.02
CA PRO A 29 -40.83 -2.36 10.99
C PRO A 29 -40.40 -1.02 11.61
N PHE A 30 -39.20 -0.52 11.24
CA PHE A 30 -38.63 0.73 11.73
C PHE A 30 -39.02 1.96 10.89
N ALA A 31 -39.84 1.80 9.84
CA ALA A 31 -40.24 2.91 8.98
C ALA A 31 -41.32 3.84 9.60
N GLN A 32 -41.81 3.58 10.81
CA GLN A 32 -42.96 4.32 11.36
C GLN A 32 -42.83 4.77 12.82
N ALA A 33 -41.62 4.80 13.38
CA ALA A 33 -41.37 5.43 14.67
C ALA A 33 -40.79 6.83 14.46
N PRO A 34 -41.33 7.89 15.11
CA PRO A 34 -40.64 9.18 15.13
C PRO A 34 -39.24 8.96 15.74
N PRO A 35 -38.18 9.56 15.19
CA PRO A 35 -36.82 9.27 15.61
C PRO A 35 -36.66 9.55 17.11
N PRO A 36 -36.12 8.61 17.92
CA PRO A 36 -35.73 8.93 19.28
C PRO A 36 -34.70 10.05 19.21
N ALA A 37 -34.96 11.13 19.94
CA ALA A 37 -34.13 12.33 19.99
C ALA A 37 -32.65 11.92 20.12
N ALA A 38 -31.91 12.05 19.02
CA ALA A 38 -30.49 11.78 19.01
C ALA A 38 -29.84 12.68 20.07
N PRO A 39 -28.90 12.17 20.90
CA PRO A 39 -28.12 13.05 21.75
C PRO A 39 -27.41 14.05 20.84
N SER A 40 -27.74 15.33 21.00
CA SER A 40 -27.14 16.41 20.24
C SER A 40 -25.65 16.42 20.51
N LEU A 41 -24.87 15.82 19.60
CA LEU A 41 -23.43 16.04 19.55
C LEU A 41 -23.25 17.57 19.50
N PRO A 42 -22.40 18.16 20.36
CA PRO A 42 -22.19 19.60 20.33
C PRO A 42 -21.77 19.96 18.91
N ASN A 43 -22.64 20.70 18.22
CA ASN A 43 -22.38 21.23 16.91
C ASN A 43 -21.25 22.24 17.10
N PHE A 44 -20.00 21.79 16.91
CA PHE A 44 -18.89 22.71 16.78
C PHE A 44 -19.18 23.52 15.53
N SER A 45 -19.81 24.68 15.70
CA SER A 45 -20.01 25.68 14.66
C SER A 45 -18.63 26.21 14.26
N PHE A 46 -17.89 25.42 13.48
CA PHE A 46 -16.79 25.95 12.69
C PHE A 46 -17.44 26.86 11.64
N GLY A 47 -17.03 28.12 11.61
CA GLY A 47 -17.64 29.13 10.77
C GLY A 47 -17.21 28.98 9.31
N GLY A 48 -18.20 28.86 8.43
CA GLY A 48 -18.30 29.49 7.10
C GLY A 48 -17.16 29.24 6.10
N ALA A 49 -17.44 28.47 5.04
CA ALA A 49 -16.81 28.39 3.70
C ALA A 49 -15.26 28.30 3.56
N MET A 50 -14.45 28.87 4.46
CA MET A 50 -13.03 28.54 4.68
C MET A 50 -12.85 27.26 5.51
N GLU A 51 -13.94 26.67 5.99
CA GLU A 51 -14.03 25.48 6.84
C GLU A 51 -13.50 24.19 6.19
N LEU A 52 -13.43 24.14 4.86
CA LEU A 52 -12.87 23.00 4.12
C LEU A 52 -11.35 23.07 3.93
N MET A 53 -10.72 24.19 4.26
CA MET A 53 -9.27 24.34 4.20
C MET A 53 -8.66 23.90 5.54
N ALA A 54 -8.56 22.59 5.75
CA ALA A 54 -7.95 22.04 6.95
C ALA A 54 -6.47 22.44 7.04
N VAL A 55 -6.15 23.33 7.99
CA VAL A 55 -4.78 23.75 8.31
C VAL A 55 -4.22 22.85 9.43
N PRO A 56 -2.94 22.40 9.35
CA PRO A 56 -2.33 21.65 10.44
C PRO A 56 -2.37 22.42 11.77
N LYS A 57 -3.11 21.90 12.75
CA LYS A 57 -3.28 22.56 14.06
C LYS A 57 -1.98 22.66 14.87
N LYS A 58 -1.08 21.69 14.71
CA LYS A 58 0.21 21.59 15.42
C LYS A 58 1.29 21.04 14.50
N LYS A 59 2.53 21.49 14.72
CA LYS A 59 3.72 20.96 14.03
C LYS A 59 3.89 19.48 14.36
N VAL A 60 4.18 18.68 13.33
CA VAL A 60 4.46 17.25 13.51
C VAL A 60 5.84 17.06 14.15
N SER A 61 5.94 16.21 15.19
CA SER A 61 7.21 15.92 15.86
C SER A 61 8.20 15.18 14.93
N ARG A 62 9.51 15.29 15.21
CA ARG A 62 10.56 14.61 14.42
C ARG A 62 10.33 13.10 14.35
N HIS A 63 9.92 12.48 15.46
CA HIS A 63 9.59 11.06 15.54
C HIS A 63 8.43 10.68 14.60
N LYS A 64 7.30 11.40 14.65
CA LYS A 64 6.14 11.16 13.78
C LYS A 64 6.46 11.41 12.29
N LYS A 65 7.32 12.38 11.99
CA LYS A 65 7.83 12.60 10.61
C LYS A 65 8.69 11.43 10.16
N GLY A 66 9.58 10.92 11.03
CA GLY A 66 10.46 9.78 10.75
C GLY A 66 9.69 8.50 10.45
N LEU A 67 8.70 8.15 11.27
CA LEU A 67 7.87 6.95 11.04
C LEU A 67 7.10 7.01 9.72
N ARG A 68 6.59 8.20 9.33
CA ARG A 68 5.88 8.37 8.05
C ARG A 68 6.81 8.27 6.83
N ASN A 69 8.09 8.64 6.99
CA ASN A 69 9.07 8.66 5.89
C ASN A 69 9.98 7.42 5.86
N GLY A 70 10.14 6.72 6.97
CA GLY A 70 10.98 5.52 7.10
C GLY A 70 10.72 4.45 6.04
N PRO A 71 9.47 4.03 5.78
CA PRO A 71 9.19 3.01 4.77
C PRO A 71 9.39 3.47 3.33
N LYS A 72 9.65 4.76 3.09
CA LYS A 72 9.88 5.33 1.76
C LYS A 72 11.36 5.31 1.35
N ALA A 73 12.20 4.55 2.05
CA ALA A 73 13.59 4.37 1.68
C ALA A 73 13.71 3.71 0.30
N LEU A 74 14.64 4.20 -0.52
CA LEU A 74 14.97 3.57 -1.78
C LEU A 74 15.58 2.19 -1.49
N LYS A 75 14.95 1.15 -2.03
CA LYS A 75 15.49 -0.21 -1.94
C LYS A 75 16.67 -0.32 -2.91
N PRO A 76 17.82 -0.89 -2.50
CA PRO A 76 18.92 -1.14 -3.43
C PRO A 76 18.46 -2.15 -4.49
N VAL A 77 18.83 -1.91 -5.74
CA VAL A 77 18.56 -2.84 -6.84
C VAL A 77 19.45 -4.07 -6.64
N PRO A 78 18.87 -5.28 -6.48
CA PRO A 78 19.62 -6.45 -6.02
C PRO A 78 20.59 -7.01 -7.07
N VAL A 79 20.35 -6.72 -8.35
CA VAL A 79 21.14 -7.27 -9.45
C VAL A 79 21.33 -6.22 -10.54
N ILE A 80 22.59 -5.85 -10.78
CA ILE A 80 23.02 -5.02 -11.91
C ILE A 80 24.01 -5.84 -12.75
N VAL A 81 23.83 -5.84 -14.07
CA VAL A 81 24.68 -6.61 -15.00
C VAL A 81 25.38 -5.66 -15.97
N ARG A 82 26.61 -5.98 -16.37
CA ARG A 82 27.30 -5.24 -17.44
C ARG A 82 26.90 -5.81 -18.80
N CYS A 83 26.68 -4.93 -19.77
CA CYS A 83 26.49 -5.36 -21.15
C CYS A 83 27.78 -5.97 -21.69
N LYS A 84 27.69 -7.14 -22.34
CA LYS A 84 28.86 -7.83 -22.90
C LYS A 84 29.50 -7.07 -24.06
N SER A 85 28.71 -6.30 -24.80
CA SER A 85 29.16 -5.61 -26.02
C SER A 85 29.68 -4.19 -25.74
N CYS A 86 28.94 -3.35 -24.99
CA CYS A 86 29.36 -1.94 -24.72
C CYS A 86 29.89 -1.69 -23.30
N GLY A 87 29.86 -2.68 -22.40
CA GLY A 87 30.29 -2.52 -21.01
C GLY A 87 29.37 -1.69 -20.10
N ARG A 88 28.34 -1.02 -20.63
CA ARG A 88 27.39 -0.22 -19.82
C ARG A 88 26.62 -1.09 -18.82
N VAL A 89 26.35 -0.54 -17.64
CA VAL A 89 25.54 -1.20 -16.61
C VAL A 89 24.07 -1.14 -17.00
N LYS A 90 23.38 -2.27 -16.90
CA LYS A 90 21.96 -2.40 -17.21
C LYS A 90 21.26 -3.29 -16.18
N LEU A 91 19.94 -3.17 -16.12
CA LEU A 91 19.10 -4.11 -15.38
C LEU A 91 19.04 -5.47 -16.12
N PRO A 92 18.89 -6.58 -15.39
CA PRO A 92 18.63 -7.89 -15.98
C PRO A 92 17.42 -7.80 -16.91
N HIS A 93 17.51 -8.46 -18.07
CA HIS A 93 16.47 -8.48 -19.12
C HIS A 93 16.25 -7.18 -19.90
N PHE A 94 16.99 -6.10 -19.63
CA PHE A 94 16.98 -4.93 -20.49
C PHE A 94 17.94 -5.10 -21.68
N TYR A 95 17.46 -4.73 -22.86
CA TYR A 95 18.24 -4.75 -24.09
C TYR A 95 19.14 -3.52 -24.17
N CYS A 96 20.43 -3.76 -24.32
CA CYS A 96 21.47 -2.73 -24.40
C CYS A 96 22.28 -3.07 -25.65
N CYS A 97 22.63 -2.08 -26.47
CA CYS A 97 23.35 -2.20 -27.76
C CYS A 97 22.54 -2.49 -29.02
N SER A 98 21.20 -2.39 -29.04
CA SER A 98 20.37 -2.59 -30.24
C SER A 98 20.54 -3.94 -30.98
N GLY A 99 21.42 -4.85 -30.52
CA GLY A 99 21.67 -6.17 -31.09
C GLY A 99 23.10 -6.47 -31.43
N ASP A 100 24.02 -5.53 -31.23
CA ASP A 100 25.43 -5.78 -31.45
C ASP A 100 25.94 -6.83 -30.45
N ARG A 101 26.35 -8.00 -30.96
CA ARG A 101 26.81 -9.14 -30.17
C ARG A 101 28.33 -9.12 -29.93
N GLY A 102 29.00 -8.01 -30.24
CA GLY A 102 30.42 -7.83 -29.90
C GLY A 102 31.34 -7.86 -31.11
N SER A 103 31.00 -7.14 -32.19
CA SER A 103 31.93 -6.92 -33.31
C SER A 103 32.61 -5.56 -33.29
N GLY A 104 32.87 -4.99 -32.10
CA GLY A 104 33.57 -3.72 -31.97
C GLY A 104 34.48 -3.73 -30.75
N GLY A 105 35.77 -3.97 -30.99
CA GLY A 105 36.81 -3.58 -30.04
C GLY A 105 36.75 -2.07 -29.77
N PRO A 106 37.49 -1.56 -28.77
CA PRO A 106 37.47 -0.14 -28.44
C PRO A 106 37.85 0.68 -29.68
N SER A 107 36.89 1.41 -30.24
CA SER A 107 37.16 2.50 -31.16
C SER A 107 37.83 3.61 -30.34
N SER A 108 39.15 3.70 -30.51
CA SER A 108 40.07 4.73 -30.02
C SER A 108 39.55 6.15 -30.20
#